data_AF-A0A9X0LCG8-F1
#
_entry.id   AF-A0A9X0LCG8-F1
#
_cell.length_a   1.000
_cell.length_b   1.000
_cell.length_c   1.000
_cell.angle_alpha   90.00
_cell.angle_beta   90.00
_cell.angle_gamma   90.00
#
_symmetry.space_group_name_H-M   'P 1'
#
loop_
_entity.id
_entity.type
_entity.pdbx_description
1 polymer ?
#
loop_
_entity_poly.entity_id
_entity_poly.type
_entity_poly.pdbx_seq_one_letter_code
_entity_poly.pdbx_strand_id
1 'polypeptide(L)'
;MSGLGEVVAERRIVVIDPEGVTSELVVRLGKPDPDPLSHHGDWGCPFQVEGLGEDSVQTAYGVDSLQALLLAAYRVRLLLAEHAEQTSARLDWLGQPDFGLRVDPGPAGPPASPG
;
A
#
# COMPACT_ATOMS: atom_id res chain seq x y z
N MET A 1 14.01 13.84 -10.17
CA MET A 1 12.60 13.81 -9.75
C MET A 1 11.95 12.62 -10.42
N SER A 2 11.95 11.46 -9.78
CA SER A 2 11.20 10.29 -10.26
C SER A 2 9.79 10.45 -9.71
N GLY A 3 8.88 10.96 -10.54
CA GLY A 3 7.45 10.94 -10.25
C GLY A 3 6.90 9.52 -10.28
N LEU A 4 5.58 9.38 -10.14
CA LEU A 4 4.92 8.08 -10.08
C LEU A 4 5.12 7.19 -11.32
N GLY A 5 5.49 7.77 -12.46
CA GLY A 5 5.61 7.07 -13.74
C GLY A 5 4.24 6.60 -14.26
N GLU A 6 4.23 5.49 -14.99
CA GLU A 6 2.99 4.83 -15.43
C GLU A 6 2.28 4.20 -14.23
N VAL A 7 1.04 4.60 -13.95
CA VAL A 7 0.26 4.02 -12.84
C VAL A 7 -0.31 2.68 -13.25
N VAL A 8 0.00 1.62 -12.49
CA VAL A 8 -0.45 0.25 -12.77
C VAL A 8 -1.54 -0.21 -11.81
N ALA A 9 -1.70 0.45 -10.66
CA ALA A 9 -2.79 0.20 -9.73
C ALA A 9 -3.17 1.46 -8.94
N GLU A 10 -4.47 1.60 -8.65
CA GLU A 10 -5.01 2.67 -7.81
C GLU A 10 -6.07 2.09 -6.85
N ARG A 11 -6.15 2.65 -5.64
CA ARG A 11 -7.19 2.32 -4.65
C ARG A 11 -7.61 3.56 -3.86
N ARG A 12 -8.92 3.73 -3.67
CA ARG A 12 -9.51 4.70 -2.75
C ARG A 12 -9.87 4.03 -1.44
N ILE A 13 -9.55 4.67 -0.32
CA ILE A 13 -9.81 4.18 1.04
C ILE A 13 -10.57 5.28 1.78
N VAL A 14 -11.67 4.89 2.44
CA VAL A 14 -12.45 5.83 3.26
C VAL A 14 -11.76 5.99 4.61
N VAL A 15 -11.63 7.23 5.05
CA VAL A 15 -11.19 7.59 6.41
C VAL A 15 -12.40 8.10 7.17
N ILE A 16 -12.56 7.65 8.40
CA ILE A 16 -13.60 8.11 9.32
C ILE A 16 -12.88 8.58 10.57
N ASP A 17 -12.88 9.88 10.84
CA ASP A 17 -12.25 10.46 12.03
C ASP A 17 -13.06 10.15 13.31
N PRO A 18 -12.52 10.46 14.52
CA PRO A 18 -13.22 10.22 15.78
C PRO A 18 -14.58 10.93 15.90
N GLU A 19 -14.75 12.05 15.20
CA GLU A 19 -15.99 12.83 15.13
C GLU A 19 -17.00 12.24 14.11
N GLY A 20 -16.60 11.25 13.33
CA GLY A 20 -17.42 10.59 12.31
C GLY A 20 -17.42 11.31 10.96
N VAL A 21 -16.56 12.30 10.75
CA VAL A 21 -16.38 12.97 9.47
C VAL A 21 -15.60 12.06 8.53
N THR A 22 -16.09 11.95 7.30
CA THR A 22 -15.49 11.07 6.29
C THR A 22 -14.62 11.85 5.31
N SER A 23 -13.43 11.32 5.03
CA SER A 23 -12.55 11.77 3.95
C SER A 23 -12.01 10.58 3.15
N GLU A 24 -11.13 10.82 2.18
CA GLU A 24 -10.60 9.79 1.27
C GLU A 24 -9.07 9.84 1.22
N LEU A 25 -8.44 8.66 1.24
CA LEU A 25 -7.05 8.45 0.85
C LEU A 25 -6.99 7.80 -0.54
N VAL A 26 -6.06 8.25 -1.37
CA VAL A 26 -5.82 7.64 -2.69
C VAL A 26 -4.43 7.01 -2.73
N VAL A 27 -4.39 5.69 -2.82
CA VAL A 27 -3.17 4.91 -3.00
C VAL A 27 -2.94 4.72 -4.49
N ARG A 28 -1.72 4.98 -4.97
CA ARG A 28 -1.30 4.62 -6.32
C ARG A 28 0.04 3.90 -6.31
N LEU A 29 0.14 2.85 -7.14
CA LEU A 29 1.39 2.15 -7.42
C LEU A 29 1.77 2.43 -8.87
N GLY A 30 2.98 2.93 -9.06
CA GLY A 30 3.59 3.05 -10.37
C GLY A 30 4.19 1.74 -10.86
N LYS A 31 4.51 1.69 -12.14
CA LYS A 31 5.18 0.56 -12.78
C LYS A 31 6.59 0.38 -12.17
N PRO A 32 6.94 -0.82 -11.68
CA PRO A 32 8.32 -1.11 -11.27
C PRO A 32 9.28 -0.96 -12.46
N ASP A 33 10.47 -0.40 -12.21
CA ASP A 33 11.53 -0.24 -13.20
C ASP A 33 12.91 -0.51 -12.55
N PRO A 34 13.95 -0.93 -13.31
CA PRO A 34 15.29 -1.09 -12.76
C PRO A 34 15.78 0.21 -12.12
N ASP A 35 16.38 0.12 -10.93
CA ASP A 35 17.02 1.25 -10.28
C ASP A 35 18.35 1.55 -10.99
N PRO A 36 18.49 2.69 -11.71
CA PRO A 36 19.72 3.03 -12.41
C PRO A 36 20.90 3.31 -11.46
N LEU A 37 20.62 3.50 -10.16
CA LEU A 37 21.64 3.71 -9.13
C LEU A 37 22.08 2.41 -8.45
N SER A 38 21.38 1.30 -8.66
CA SER A 38 21.74 0.02 -8.05
C SER A 38 22.95 -0.60 -8.76
N HIS A 39 23.98 -0.92 -7.99
CA HIS A 39 25.13 -1.70 -8.45
C HIS A 39 24.82 -3.20 -8.62
N HIS A 40 23.68 -3.67 -8.12
CA HIS A 40 23.26 -5.07 -8.14
C HIS A 40 22.10 -5.35 -9.08
N GLY A 41 21.57 -4.33 -9.77
CA GLY A 41 20.44 -4.46 -10.69
C GLY A 41 19.09 -4.57 -9.99
N ASP A 42 18.97 -3.97 -8.80
CA ASP A 42 17.70 -3.89 -8.07
C ASP A 42 16.66 -3.10 -8.87
N TRP A 43 15.41 -3.25 -8.46
CA TRP A 43 14.25 -2.57 -9.02
C TRP A 43 13.63 -1.66 -7.98
N GLY A 44 13.07 -0.54 -8.45
CA GLY A 44 12.25 0.36 -7.65
C GLY A 44 10.80 0.33 -8.11
N CYS A 45 9.86 0.31 -7.16
CA CYS A 45 8.44 0.53 -7.41
C CYS A 45 8.02 1.85 -6.75
N PRO A 46 7.74 2.91 -7.52
CA PRO A 46 7.23 4.16 -6.98
C PRO A 46 5.78 3.99 -6.51
N PHE A 47 5.41 4.65 -5.44
CA PHE A 47 4.06 4.69 -4.91
C PHE A 47 3.77 6.03 -4.24
N GLN A 48 2.49 6.31 -4.05
CA GLN A 48 2.00 7.52 -3.40
C GLN A 48 0.74 7.19 -2.61
N VAL A 49 0.58 7.83 -1.45
CA VAL A 49 -0.67 7.80 -0.68
C VAL A 49 -1.09 9.25 -0.43
N GLU A 50 -2.03 9.73 -1.22
CA GLU A 50 -2.59 11.08 -1.07
C GLU A 50 -3.57 11.13 0.11
N GLY A 51 -3.55 12.24 0.84
CA GLY A 51 -4.43 12.52 1.97
C GLY A 51 -3.84 12.16 3.34
N LEU A 52 -2.60 11.66 3.40
CA LEU A 52 -1.86 11.45 4.66
C LEU A 52 -1.13 12.71 5.16
N GLY A 53 -1.14 13.78 4.37
CA GLY A 53 -0.45 15.05 4.67
C GLY A 53 0.92 15.16 3.98
N GLU A 54 1.69 14.06 3.93
CA GLU A 54 2.85 13.95 3.05
C GLU A 54 2.48 13.17 1.78
N ASP A 55 2.02 13.88 0.76
CA ASP A 55 1.59 13.30 -0.51
C ASP A 55 2.76 13.06 -1.49
N SER A 56 3.98 12.93 -0.95
CA SER A 56 5.19 12.75 -1.74
C SER A 56 5.25 11.35 -2.37
N VAL A 57 5.84 11.26 -3.56
CA VAL A 57 6.12 9.96 -4.19
C VAL A 57 7.29 9.31 -3.45
N GLN A 58 7.09 8.09 -2.99
CA GLN A 58 8.10 7.25 -2.35
C GLN A 58 8.41 6.04 -3.24
N THR A 59 9.54 5.38 -3.03
CA THR A 59 9.94 4.19 -3.79
C THR A 59 10.29 3.06 -2.84
N ALA A 60 9.73 1.88 -3.06
CA ALA A 60 10.18 0.64 -2.41
C ALA A 60 11.10 -0.12 -3.38
N TYR A 61 12.20 -0.67 -2.86
CA TYR A 61 13.19 -1.37 -3.67
C TYR A 61 13.21 -2.86 -3.38
N GLY A 62 13.41 -3.68 -4.40
CA GLY A 62 13.57 -5.12 -4.31
C GLY A 62 14.54 -5.63 -5.37
N VAL A 63 14.98 -6.88 -5.24
CA VAL A 63 15.91 -7.54 -6.16
C VAL A 63 15.34 -7.64 -7.57
N ASP A 64 14.02 -7.75 -7.70
CA ASP A 64 13.31 -7.77 -8.98
C ASP A 64 12.02 -6.94 -8.94
N SER A 65 11.39 -6.82 -10.12
CA SER A 65 10.13 -6.07 -10.31
C SER A 65 8.99 -6.55 -9.40
N LEU A 66 8.88 -7.86 -9.16
CA LEU A 66 7.81 -8.46 -8.39
C LEU A 66 8.00 -8.13 -6.91
N GLN A 67 9.22 -8.33 -6.39
CA GLN A 67 9.54 -8.02 -5.01
C GLN A 67 9.39 -6.52 -4.74
N ALA A 68 9.85 -5.64 -5.64
CA ALA A 68 9.69 -4.20 -5.48
C ALA A 68 8.20 -3.80 -5.38
N LEU A 69 7.34 -4.39 -6.22
CA LEU A 69 5.89 -4.16 -6.16
C LEU A 69 5.26 -4.65 -4.85
N LEU A 70 5.61 -5.87 -4.42
CA LEU A 70 5.10 -6.44 -3.16
C LEU A 70 5.55 -5.62 -1.95
N LEU A 71 6.79 -5.13 -1.95
CA LEU A 71 7.31 -4.26 -0.90
C LEU A 71 6.65 -2.87 -0.92
N ALA A 72 6.30 -2.32 -2.09
CA ALA A 72 5.51 -1.09 -2.17
C ALA A 72 4.11 -1.27 -1.57
N ALA A 73 3.42 -2.36 -1.91
CA ALA A 73 2.11 -2.68 -1.32
C ALA A 73 2.21 -2.89 0.21
N TYR A 74 3.25 -3.57 0.68
CA TYR A 74 3.52 -3.73 2.11
C TYR A 74 3.79 -2.39 2.80
N ARG A 75 4.58 -1.50 2.18
CA ARG A 75 4.87 -0.17 2.72
C ARG A 75 3.62 0.69 2.81
N VAL A 76 2.74 0.68 1.80
CA VAL A 76 1.43 1.33 1.85
C VAL A 76 0.64 0.83 3.06
N ARG A 77 0.58 -0.49 3.28
CA ARG A 77 -0.14 -1.06 4.43
C ARG A 77 0.38 -0.52 5.76
N LEU A 78 1.70 -0.39 5.91
CA LEU A 78 2.31 0.19 7.12
C LEU A 78 1.94 1.66 7.31
N LEU A 79 1.99 2.47 6.24
CA LEU A 79 1.63 3.89 6.31
C LEU A 79 0.16 4.10 6.70
N LEU A 80 -0.74 3.28 6.16
CA LEU A 80 -2.16 3.32 6.51
C LEU A 80 -2.39 2.94 7.98
N ALA A 81 -1.72 1.88 8.46
CA ALA A 81 -1.82 1.47 9.86
C ALA A 81 -1.27 2.56 10.80
N GLU A 82 -0.10 3.11 10.50
CA GLU A 82 0.50 4.20 11.26
C GLU A 82 -0.42 5.44 11.31
N HIS A 83 -1.01 5.82 10.18
CA HIS A 83 -1.95 6.94 10.13
C HIS A 83 -3.20 6.70 11.00
N ALA A 84 -3.79 5.51 10.90
CA ALA A 84 -4.95 5.13 11.71
C ALA A 84 -4.63 5.19 13.22
N GLU A 85 -3.45 4.70 13.62
CA GLU A 85 -2.98 4.77 15.00
C GLU A 85 -2.76 6.20 15.48
N GLN A 86 -2.09 7.03 14.68
CA GLN A 86 -1.76 8.41 15.04
C GLN A 86 -2.98 9.33 15.14
N THR A 87 -3.98 9.11 14.29
CA THR A 87 -5.18 9.96 14.21
C THR A 87 -6.38 9.39 14.97
N SER A 88 -6.28 8.15 15.44
CA SER A 88 -7.43 7.36 15.91
C SER A 88 -8.56 7.21 14.88
N ALA A 89 -8.27 7.46 13.59
CA ALA A 89 -9.24 7.31 12.53
C ALA A 89 -9.47 5.83 12.17
N ARG A 90 -10.69 5.50 11.81
CA ARG A 90 -11.01 4.21 11.19
C ARG A 90 -10.82 4.33 9.68
N LEU A 91 -10.01 3.43 9.14
CA LEU A 91 -9.88 3.25 7.70
C LEU A 91 -10.79 2.11 7.23
N ASP A 92 -11.51 2.33 6.14
CA ASP A 92 -12.41 1.35 5.54
C ASP A 92 -12.15 1.18 4.05
N TRP A 93 -12.03 -0.08 3.64
CA TRP A 93 -12.01 -0.48 2.25
C TRP A 93 -12.87 -1.74 2.10
N LEU A 94 -14.12 -1.54 1.68
CA LEU A 94 -15.11 -2.61 1.48
C LEU A 94 -15.32 -3.50 2.74
N GLY A 95 -15.15 -2.93 3.94
CA GLY A 95 -15.26 -3.68 5.19
C GLY A 95 -14.14 -4.71 5.43
N GLN A 96 -13.02 -4.66 4.70
CA GLN A 96 -11.94 -5.65 4.81
C GLN A 96 -10.90 -5.29 5.88
N PRO A 97 -10.45 -6.25 6.72
CA PRO A 97 -9.61 -5.99 7.90
C PRO A 97 -8.13 -5.62 7.62
N ASP A 98 -7.65 -5.75 6.38
CA ASP A 98 -6.27 -5.43 5.97
C ASP A 98 -6.24 -4.60 4.66
N PHE A 99 -7.34 -3.92 4.33
CA PHE A 99 -7.55 -3.24 3.06
C PHE A 99 -7.31 -4.13 1.82
N GLY A 100 -7.37 -5.45 1.95
CA GLY A 100 -7.01 -6.40 0.88
C GLY A 100 -5.56 -6.28 0.42
N LEU A 101 -4.65 -5.82 1.28
CA LEU A 101 -3.20 -5.74 1.01
C LEU A 101 -2.41 -6.91 1.63
N ARG A 102 -3.10 -7.88 2.23
CA ARG A 102 -2.51 -9.12 2.72
C ARG A 102 -2.74 -10.22 1.69
N VAL A 103 -1.64 -10.81 1.20
CA VAL A 103 -1.66 -12.04 0.40
C VAL A 103 -1.15 -13.16 1.29
N ASP A 104 -2.00 -14.13 1.61
CA ASP A 104 -1.58 -15.35 2.30
C ASP A 104 -1.28 -16.44 1.25
N PRO A 105 -0.01 -16.82 1.05
CA PRO A 105 0.37 -17.83 0.05
C PRO A 105 0.12 -19.26 0.55
N GLY A 106 -0.31 -19.46 1.80
CA GLY A 106 -0.60 -20.78 2.33
C GLY A 106 -1.79 -21.43 1.62
N PRO A 107 -1.84 -22.78 1.53
CA PRO A 107 -3.09 -23.45 1.21
C PRO A 107 -4.14 -22.97 2.22
N ALA A 108 -5.34 -22.61 1.74
CA ALA A 108 -6.45 -22.30 2.63
C ALA A 108 -6.48 -23.34 3.75
N GLY A 109 -6.33 -22.88 5.00
CA GLY A 109 -6.43 -23.77 6.14
C GLY A 109 -7.71 -24.62 6.01
N PRO A 110 -7.73 -25.86 6.54
CA PRO A 110 -8.92 -26.68 6.46
C PRO A 110 -10.14 -25.89 6.97
N PRO A 111 -11.32 -26.04 6.33
CA PRO A 111 -12.51 -25.32 6.76
C PRO A 111 -12.74 -25.56 8.25
N ALA A 112 -13.13 -24.51 8.98
CA ALA A 112 -13.43 -24.63 10.40
C ALA A 112 -14.49 -25.72 10.61
N SER A 113 -14.22 -26.65 11.53
CA SER A 113 -15.19 -27.69 11.90
C SER A 113 -16.49 -27.03 12.37
N PRO A 114 -17.66 -27.46 11.89
CA PRO A 114 -18.91 -27.02 12.49
C PRO A 114 -18.95 -27.51 13.94
N GLY A 115 -19.21 -26.57 14.85
CA GLY A 115 -19.50 -26.84 16.26
C GLY A 115 -20.95 -27.25 16.49
#